data_AF-A0A9R1UEQ3-F1
#
_entry.id   AF-A0A9R1UEQ3-F1
#
_cell.length_a   1.000
_cell.length_b   1.000
_cell.length_c   1.000
_cell.angle_alpha   90.00
_cell.angle_beta   90.00
_cell.angle_gamma   90.00
#
_symmetry.space_group_name_H-M   'P 1'
#
loop_
_entity.id
_entity.type
_entity.pdbx_description
1 polymer ?
#
loop_
_entity_poly.entity_id
_entity_poly.type
_entity_poly.pdbx_seq_one_letter_code
_entity_poly.pdbx_strand_id
1 'polypeptide(L)'
;MAEISETMGTELSPSEEDRKENSETLIFDHKTMRKTKPGLKRLALTLSVFFSFLLGLPWLLKSIEIYRSPLPFRDIDSLSNAIDSKPFLYPCKFHVVFVNLDHSTPVKSNAEKLGFLVTNHMLRFADRNSVCGTCENNYTVSVSLDSGNDCVEYGDVDQERAWRCGALSKLNHDETLKNEDNFDDYLESVVGRNRVYTVVVVNTGEGDRIRSVVGKYRHAWIVGRVSEMNVLAEKVAEIFIKIFVNGLKEEESIQGEFMPAGADGKIVLSFNLLNADPSDWIYDWDFQEVDEKLLAPTLEALGPIANISVESQVLYHTPKSSYSYWDAEQESHVFSTKDLPFFVNSNEWHVDTSIAAGGRSKILQFVVYIPSANECPLRLQLPNGEISVTNGFISPTWGGVVILNPPNCLENTNSMHPLRRKVSPQEVNQIFEVFMGQLRQLFGLKSSGFHKGTSGTSLLLASERGFTEWELDVLARKHACYNLRQCGATLGSLSRLVQSLPRMIIKDEIGKQVKFSLEAAKLAQSNASQGIYDASAVSSRHARSLAEDAFFHPSVMSVSYYSFEHNFAVYSPFFLPLSLHVILAVVREMKRYKQETRKYTAWKAARKPEF
;
A
#
# COMPACT_ATOMS: atom_id res chain seq x y z
N MET A 1 -64.59 -36.80 23.95
CA MET A 1 -63.80 -37.98 24.37
C MET A 1 -62.58 -37.50 25.14
N ALA A 2 -62.64 -37.21 26.44
CA ALA A 2 -63.78 -37.13 27.38
C ALA A 2 -63.63 -35.81 28.19
N GLU A 3 -64.63 -35.05 28.70
CA GLU A 3 -65.83 -35.38 29.51
C GLU A 3 -65.46 -36.00 30.88
N ILE A 4 -65.90 -35.59 32.09
CA ILE A 4 -66.86 -34.58 32.65
C ILE A 4 -66.45 -34.39 34.17
N SER A 5 -66.81 -33.43 35.04
CA SER A 5 -67.94 -32.48 35.27
C SER A 5 -67.52 -31.14 35.95
N GLU A 6 -68.49 -30.32 36.38
CA GLU A 6 -68.36 -29.25 37.41
C GLU A 6 -68.72 -29.75 38.84
N THR A 7 -68.50 -28.93 39.89
CA THR A 7 -69.20 -28.99 41.21
C THR A 7 -69.26 -27.61 41.91
N MET A 8 -70.34 -27.32 42.66
CA MET A 8 -70.62 -26.04 43.37
C MET A 8 -70.35 -26.05 44.89
N GLY A 9 -70.25 -24.84 45.48
CA GLY A 9 -70.69 -24.53 46.86
C GLY A 9 -69.64 -23.92 47.81
N THR A 10 -69.95 -23.18 48.89
CA THR A 10 -71.20 -22.50 49.34
C THR A 10 -70.83 -21.36 50.31
N GLU A 11 -71.75 -20.46 50.62
CA GLU A 11 -71.67 -19.26 51.48
C GLU A 11 -71.24 -19.51 52.95
N LEU A 12 -70.72 -18.47 53.64
CA LEU A 12 -71.41 -17.80 54.77
C LEU A 12 -70.61 -16.61 55.37
N SER A 13 -71.33 -15.75 56.11
CA SER A 13 -70.82 -14.56 56.83
C SER A 13 -70.68 -14.81 58.35
N PRO A 14 -70.04 -13.88 59.08
CA PRO A 14 -70.78 -13.05 60.06
C PRO A 14 -70.15 -11.62 60.17
N SER A 15 -70.61 -10.57 60.84
CA SER A 15 -71.82 -10.11 61.57
C SER A 15 -71.40 -8.78 62.25
N GLU A 16 -72.22 -7.72 62.31
CA GLU A 16 -71.89 -6.48 63.07
C GLU A 16 -72.76 -6.33 64.34
N GLU A 17 -72.11 -6.11 65.49
CA GLU A 17 -72.67 -5.65 66.78
C GLU A 17 -71.53 -4.92 67.54
N ASP A 18 -71.72 -3.90 68.37
CA ASP A 18 -72.90 -3.10 68.74
C ASP A 18 -72.44 -1.65 69.02
N ARG A 19 -73.35 -0.66 69.11
CA ARG A 19 -73.00 0.77 69.25
C ARG A 19 -73.94 1.55 70.18
N LYS A 20 -73.50 1.80 71.42
CA LYS A 20 -74.16 2.76 72.33
C LYS A 20 -73.48 4.14 72.39
N GLU A 21 -74.29 5.12 72.04
CA GLU A 21 -74.43 6.51 72.49
C GLU A 21 -73.28 7.22 73.25
N ASN A 22 -72.94 8.41 72.71
CA ASN A 22 -72.89 9.74 73.34
C ASN A 22 -72.19 10.00 74.70
N SER A 23 -71.57 11.16 74.94
CA SER A 23 -70.89 12.13 74.05
C SER A 23 -70.30 13.27 74.90
N GLU A 24 -68.97 13.33 75.09
CA GLU A 24 -68.28 14.61 75.36
C GLU A 24 -66.76 14.50 75.17
N THR A 25 -66.26 14.90 73.99
CA THR A 25 -64.84 15.18 73.75
C THR A 25 -64.70 16.26 72.66
N LEU A 26 -63.65 17.07 72.75
CA LEU A 26 -63.10 17.76 71.56
C LEU A 26 -62.93 16.71 70.45
N ILE A 27 -63.62 16.89 69.33
CA ILE A 27 -63.86 15.84 68.33
C ILE A 27 -62.53 15.36 67.73
N PHE A 28 -61.95 14.35 68.36
CA PHE A 28 -60.72 13.72 67.92
C PHE A 28 -61.04 12.73 66.80
N ASP A 29 -61.30 13.25 65.61
CA ASP A 29 -61.46 12.41 64.43
C ASP A 29 -60.16 11.64 64.15
N HIS A 30 -60.22 10.35 64.42
CA HIS A 30 -59.14 9.39 64.18
C HIS A 30 -58.71 9.29 62.70
N LYS A 31 -59.53 9.77 61.76
CA LYS A 31 -59.19 9.82 60.33
C LYS A 31 -58.27 11.01 60.01
N THR A 32 -58.53 12.20 60.59
CA THR A 32 -57.79 13.45 60.28
C THR A 32 -56.76 13.90 61.31
N MET A 33 -56.81 13.46 62.57
CA MET A 33 -55.87 13.90 63.63
C MET A 33 -55.01 12.78 64.21
N ARG A 34 -53.82 13.12 64.73
CA ARG A 34 -52.89 12.17 65.36
C ARG A 34 -52.15 12.77 66.56
N LYS A 35 -52.25 12.13 67.73
CA LYS A 35 -51.63 12.57 69.00
C LYS A 35 -50.11 12.34 69.08
N THR A 36 -49.58 11.36 68.34
CA THR A 36 -48.14 10.99 68.36
C THR A 36 -47.39 11.49 67.11
N LYS A 37 -46.16 11.97 67.28
CA LYS A 37 -45.28 12.34 66.15
C LYS A 37 -45.06 11.12 65.23
N PRO A 38 -45.09 11.27 63.89
CA PRO A 38 -44.80 10.16 62.98
C PRO A 38 -43.39 9.61 63.19
N GLY A 39 -43.27 8.27 63.26
CA GLY A 39 -42.01 7.58 63.54
C GLY A 39 -41.08 7.54 62.33
N LEU A 40 -39.88 8.15 62.47
CA LEU A 40 -38.90 8.28 61.38
C LEU A 40 -38.30 6.95 60.90
N LYS A 41 -38.28 5.90 61.74
CA LYS A 41 -37.58 4.63 61.46
C LYS A 41 -37.93 4.02 60.08
N ARG A 42 -39.22 3.98 59.72
CA ARG A 42 -39.66 3.39 58.44
C ARG A 42 -39.29 4.25 57.22
N LEU A 43 -39.44 5.57 57.33
CA LEU A 43 -39.01 6.50 56.27
C LEU A 43 -37.50 6.41 56.04
N ALA A 44 -36.71 6.44 57.12
CA ALA A 44 -35.26 6.30 57.07
C ALA A 44 -34.82 4.99 56.41
N LEU A 45 -35.46 3.86 56.75
CA LEU A 45 -35.18 2.56 56.13
C LEU A 45 -35.53 2.54 54.64
N THR A 46 -36.68 3.07 54.23
CA THR A 46 -37.04 3.16 52.79
C THR A 46 -36.10 4.06 52.00
N LEU A 47 -35.65 5.18 52.59
CA LEU A 47 -34.69 6.09 51.96
C LEU A 47 -33.28 5.49 51.91
N SER A 48 -32.86 4.72 52.92
CA SER A 48 -31.57 4.01 52.95
C SER A 48 -31.47 2.96 51.84
N VAL A 49 -32.53 2.17 51.62
CA VAL A 49 -32.58 1.20 50.50
C VAL A 49 -32.52 1.91 49.15
N PHE A 50 -33.30 2.99 48.97
CA PHE A 50 -33.28 3.78 47.74
C PHE A 50 -31.93 4.47 47.48
N PHE A 51 -31.30 5.03 48.52
CA PHE A 51 -29.98 5.64 48.40
C PHE A 51 -28.89 4.61 48.08
N SER A 52 -29.00 3.40 48.63
CA SER A 52 -28.12 2.26 48.27
C SER A 52 -28.28 1.87 46.80
N PHE A 53 -29.50 1.89 46.27
CA PHE A 53 -29.77 1.64 44.85
C PHE A 53 -29.20 2.76 43.95
N LEU A 54 -29.34 4.03 44.35
CA LEU A 54 -28.74 5.17 43.65
C LEU A 54 -27.20 5.14 43.67
N LEU A 55 -26.57 4.70 44.76
CA LEU A 55 -25.12 4.50 44.86
C LEU A 55 -24.62 3.34 43.97
N GLY A 56 -25.45 2.31 43.76
CA GLY A 56 -25.12 1.20 42.86
C GLY A 56 -25.17 1.56 41.37
N LEU A 57 -25.99 2.55 40.97
CA LEU A 57 -26.19 2.90 39.57
C LEU A 57 -24.89 3.38 38.86
N PRO A 58 -24.06 4.28 39.43
CA PRO A 58 -22.76 4.63 38.85
C PRO A 58 -21.82 3.43 38.66
N TRP A 59 -21.84 2.46 39.59
CA TRP A 59 -21.01 1.26 39.51
C TRP A 59 -21.47 0.32 38.40
N LEU A 60 -22.79 0.13 38.25
CA LEU A 60 -23.39 -0.62 37.15
C LEU A 60 -23.15 0.05 35.79
N LEU A 61 -23.23 1.37 35.71
CA LEU A 61 -22.88 2.10 34.48
C LEU A 61 -21.39 1.94 34.14
N LYS A 62 -20.50 1.94 35.14
CA LYS A 62 -19.06 1.72 34.95
C LYS A 62 -18.74 0.28 34.53
N SER A 63 -19.47 -0.73 35.01
CA SER A 63 -19.26 -2.14 34.61
C SER A 63 -19.74 -2.45 33.18
N ILE A 64 -20.56 -1.58 32.57
CA ILE A 64 -21.02 -1.65 31.18
C ILE A 64 -20.16 -0.76 30.25
N GLU A 65 -19.17 -0.06 30.78
CA GLU A 65 -18.26 0.81 30.01
C GLU A 65 -17.18 -0.01 29.30
N ILE A 66 -17.25 -0.05 27.96
CA ILE A 66 -16.25 -0.72 27.12
C ILE A 66 -15.00 0.16 27.06
N TYR A 67 -13.90 -0.31 27.63
CA TYR A 67 -12.59 0.34 27.52
C TYR A 67 -12.15 0.47 26.06
N ARG A 68 -11.48 1.58 25.75
CA ARG A 68 -10.91 1.91 24.44
C ARG A 68 -9.49 2.41 24.65
N SER A 69 -8.55 1.89 23.87
CA SER A 69 -7.32 2.65 23.62
C SER A 69 -7.70 3.98 22.95
N PRO A 70 -7.21 5.13 23.43
CA PRO A 70 -7.40 6.40 22.74
C PRO A 70 -6.66 6.36 21.39
N LEU A 71 -7.30 6.87 20.33
CA LEU A 71 -6.66 7.08 19.03
C LEU A 71 -6.34 8.58 18.86
N PRO A 72 -5.19 8.93 18.26
CA PRO A 72 -4.78 10.32 18.09
C PRO A 72 -5.46 10.97 16.87
N PHE A 73 -6.79 11.10 16.91
CA PHE A 73 -7.63 11.54 15.77
C PHE A 73 -7.10 12.79 15.07
N ARG A 74 -6.80 13.86 15.83
CA ARG A 74 -6.25 15.11 15.29
C ARG A 74 -4.95 14.92 14.51
N ASP A 75 -4.10 13.98 14.91
CA ASP A 75 -2.83 13.70 14.24
C ASP A 75 -3.06 12.87 12.96
N ILE A 76 -4.05 11.96 12.94
CA ILE A 76 -4.54 11.27 11.72
C ILE A 76 -5.08 12.30 10.72
N ASP A 77 -5.96 13.19 11.19
CA ASP A 77 -6.56 14.24 10.37
C ASP A 77 -5.47 15.19 9.84
N SER A 78 -4.45 15.50 10.64
CA SER A 78 -3.30 16.30 10.19
C SER A 78 -2.45 15.59 9.12
N LEU A 79 -2.34 14.26 9.17
CA LEU A 79 -1.62 13.48 8.17
C LEU A 79 -2.38 13.45 6.84
N SER A 80 -3.70 13.20 6.84
CA SER A 80 -4.51 13.27 5.61
C SER A 80 -4.43 14.66 5.00
N ASN A 81 -4.71 15.71 5.78
CA ASN A 81 -4.63 17.08 5.29
C ASN A 81 -3.23 17.44 4.75
N ALA A 82 -2.15 16.90 5.31
CA ALA A 82 -0.80 17.09 4.77
C ALA A 82 -0.60 16.38 3.42
N ILE A 83 -1.04 15.12 3.30
CA ILE A 83 -1.01 14.31 2.06
C ILE A 83 -1.83 14.95 0.93
N ASP A 84 -2.99 15.51 1.28
CA ASP A 84 -3.98 16.04 0.34
C ASP A 84 -3.64 17.48 -0.10
N SER A 85 -3.08 18.31 0.79
CA SER A 85 -2.72 19.70 0.50
C SER A 85 -1.30 19.92 -0.03
N LYS A 86 -0.38 18.98 0.22
CA LYS A 86 0.99 19.02 -0.29
C LYS A 86 1.38 17.66 -0.89
N PRO A 87 1.51 17.53 -2.22
CA PRO A 87 2.11 16.35 -2.80
C PRO A 87 3.54 16.16 -2.28
N PHE A 88 4.02 14.91 -2.31
CA PHE A 88 5.32 14.53 -1.73
C PHE A 88 6.48 15.02 -2.61
N LEU A 89 6.89 16.27 -2.36
CA LEU A 89 8.00 16.93 -3.03
C LEU A 89 9.35 16.33 -2.61
N TYR A 90 9.96 15.61 -3.55
CA TYR A 90 11.38 15.25 -3.47
C TYR A 90 12.23 16.38 -4.02
N PRO A 91 13.29 16.84 -3.31
CA PRO A 91 14.27 17.72 -3.91
C PRO A 91 15.06 16.94 -4.96
N CYS A 92 15.12 17.48 -6.17
CA CYS A 92 15.85 16.87 -7.28
C CYS A 92 16.92 17.83 -7.78
N LYS A 93 18.18 17.41 -7.69
CA LYS A 93 19.34 18.15 -8.20
C LYS A 93 19.66 17.65 -9.60
N PHE A 94 19.66 18.55 -10.57
CA PHE A 94 20.02 18.28 -11.97
C PHE A 94 21.28 19.05 -12.34
N HIS A 95 22.22 18.38 -13.00
CA HIS A 95 23.49 18.97 -13.40
C HIS A 95 23.76 18.69 -14.88
N VAL A 96 24.15 19.72 -15.63
CA VAL A 96 24.53 19.57 -17.04
C VAL A 96 25.99 19.94 -17.20
N VAL A 97 26.80 19.01 -17.71
CA VAL A 97 28.20 19.23 -18.05
C VAL A 97 28.31 19.37 -19.57
N PHE A 98 28.89 20.46 -20.05
CA PHE A 98 29.13 20.70 -21.48
C PHE A 98 30.63 20.77 -21.75
N VAL A 99 31.11 19.92 -22.66
CA VAL A 99 32.53 19.69 -22.93
C VAL A 99 32.84 20.08 -24.37
N ASN A 100 33.98 20.76 -24.58
CA ASN A 100 34.44 21.22 -25.90
C ASN A 100 33.45 22.14 -26.64
N LEU A 101 32.80 23.06 -25.92
CA LEU A 101 31.84 24.02 -26.50
C LEU A 101 32.54 25.32 -26.96
N ASP A 102 32.35 25.71 -28.22
CA ASP A 102 33.05 26.84 -28.85
C ASP A 102 32.96 28.18 -28.08
N HIS A 103 34.11 28.81 -27.87
CA HIS A 103 34.27 30.01 -27.03
C HIS A 103 34.01 31.34 -27.76
N SER A 104 33.12 31.36 -28.75
CA SER A 104 32.85 32.56 -29.58
C SER A 104 32.11 33.70 -28.85
N THR A 105 31.57 33.43 -27.67
CA THR A 105 30.90 34.37 -26.76
C THR A 105 31.41 34.18 -25.33
N PRO A 106 31.30 35.18 -24.43
CA PRO A 106 31.79 35.07 -23.05
C PRO A 106 31.16 33.88 -22.32
N VAL A 107 32.00 32.90 -21.98
CA VAL A 107 31.64 31.53 -21.53
C VAL A 107 30.54 31.52 -20.46
N LYS A 108 30.61 32.41 -19.47
CA LYS A 108 29.60 32.51 -18.40
C LYS A 108 28.19 32.83 -18.90
N SER A 109 28.05 33.69 -19.90
CA SER A 109 26.75 34.02 -20.50
C SER A 109 26.14 32.82 -21.24
N ASN A 110 26.98 31.92 -21.77
CA ASN A 110 26.51 30.67 -22.38
C ASN A 110 25.99 29.70 -21.31
N ALA A 111 26.66 29.57 -20.15
CA ALA A 111 26.18 28.73 -19.04
C ALA A 111 24.81 29.20 -18.51
N GLU A 112 24.68 30.50 -18.24
CA GLU A 112 23.43 31.13 -17.80
C GLU A 112 22.29 30.91 -18.81
N LYS A 113 22.57 31.11 -20.11
CA LYS A 113 21.60 30.89 -21.20
C LYS A 113 21.22 29.42 -21.36
N LEU A 114 22.15 28.49 -21.26
CA LEU A 114 21.89 27.05 -21.35
C LEU A 114 21.07 26.56 -20.16
N GLY A 115 21.42 26.97 -18.93
CA GLY A 115 20.64 26.64 -17.72
C GLY A 115 19.20 27.16 -17.80
N PHE A 116 19.00 28.38 -18.30
CA PHE A 116 17.67 28.93 -18.56
C PHE A 116 16.89 28.15 -19.64
N LEU A 117 17.53 27.79 -20.76
CA LEU A 117 16.89 27.02 -21.83
C LEU A 117 16.47 25.62 -21.36
N VAL A 118 17.36 24.91 -20.66
CA VAL A 118 17.05 23.59 -20.07
C VAL A 118 15.89 23.70 -19.09
N THR A 119 15.94 24.66 -18.16
CA THR A 119 14.86 24.88 -17.17
C THR A 119 13.51 25.19 -17.84
N ASN A 120 13.50 26.00 -18.90
CA ASN A 120 12.31 26.35 -19.66
C ASN A 120 11.72 25.14 -20.42
N HIS A 121 12.56 24.28 -20.99
CA HIS A 121 12.10 23.02 -21.61
C HIS A 121 11.65 21.99 -20.57
N MET A 122 12.28 21.90 -19.40
CA MET A 122 11.81 21.04 -18.30
C MET A 122 10.38 21.41 -17.87
N LEU A 123 10.06 22.71 -17.77
CA LEU A 123 8.70 23.20 -17.50
C LEU A 123 7.68 22.89 -18.61
N ARG A 124 8.11 22.54 -19.82
CA ARG A 124 7.25 22.07 -20.92
C ARG A 124 7.01 20.56 -20.88
N PHE A 125 8.04 19.80 -20.49
CA PHE A 125 7.93 18.34 -20.33
C PHE A 125 7.28 17.93 -18.99
N ALA A 126 7.24 18.82 -18.01
CA ALA A 126 6.53 18.60 -16.75
C ALA A 126 5.02 18.50 -16.99
N ASP A 127 4.44 17.35 -16.64
CA ASP A 127 3.02 17.07 -16.87
C ASP A 127 2.16 17.92 -15.91
N ARG A 128 1.15 18.63 -16.44
CA ARG A 128 0.32 19.57 -15.66
C ARG A 128 -0.51 18.91 -14.55
N ASN A 129 -0.68 17.59 -14.61
CA ASN A 129 -1.28 16.80 -13.55
C ASN A 129 -0.14 16.29 -12.66
N SER A 130 -0.09 16.74 -11.40
CA SER A 130 0.93 16.36 -10.42
C SER A 130 0.91 14.86 -10.09
N VAL A 131 1.69 14.08 -10.86
CA VAL A 131 1.95 12.66 -10.58
C VAL A 131 2.81 12.59 -9.33
N CYS A 132 2.29 11.98 -8.26
CA CYS A 132 2.96 12.01 -6.98
C CYS A 132 4.26 11.18 -6.96
N GLY A 133 5.29 11.69 -6.28
CA GLY A 133 6.65 11.14 -6.33
C GLY A 133 7.50 11.69 -7.49
N THR A 134 6.96 12.60 -8.30
CA THR A 134 7.78 13.47 -9.15
C THR A 134 8.41 14.61 -8.32
N CYS A 135 9.33 15.35 -8.92
CA CYS A 135 9.99 16.51 -8.29
C CYS A 135 9.13 17.79 -8.31
N GLU A 136 8.05 17.80 -9.11
CA GLU A 136 7.24 18.97 -9.45
C GLU A 136 8.11 20.20 -9.77
N ASN A 137 7.98 21.30 -9.01
CA ASN A 137 8.79 22.50 -9.14
C ASN A 137 9.96 22.56 -8.13
N ASN A 138 10.16 21.52 -7.31
CA ASN A 138 11.19 21.48 -6.27
C ASN A 138 12.50 20.90 -6.80
N TYR A 139 13.03 21.51 -7.86
CA TYR A 139 14.29 21.10 -8.47
C TYR A 139 15.26 22.26 -8.67
N THR A 140 16.55 21.92 -8.70
CA THR A 140 17.64 22.85 -9.01
C THR A 140 18.34 22.38 -10.28
N VAL A 141 18.75 23.32 -11.12
CA VAL A 141 19.54 23.05 -12.34
C VAL A 141 20.84 23.81 -12.22
N SER A 142 21.97 23.10 -12.24
CA SER A 142 23.31 23.65 -12.38
C SER A 142 23.91 23.28 -13.74
N VAL A 143 24.87 24.08 -14.19
CA VAL A 143 25.56 23.91 -15.48
C VAL A 143 27.05 24.16 -15.31
N SER A 144 27.89 23.25 -15.79
CA SER A 144 29.34 23.41 -15.83
C SER A 144 29.83 23.31 -17.28
N LEU A 145 30.55 24.33 -17.76
CA LEU A 145 31.25 24.33 -19.05
C LEU A 145 32.72 23.94 -18.80
N ASP A 146 33.16 22.82 -19.35
CA ASP A 146 34.54 22.29 -19.25
C ASP A 146 35.32 22.60 -20.54
N SER A 147 36.42 23.34 -20.42
CA SER A 147 37.36 23.66 -21.51
C SER A 147 38.65 22.83 -21.47
N GLY A 148 38.69 21.76 -20.67
CA GLY A 148 39.79 20.81 -20.54
C GLY A 148 40.79 21.15 -19.44
N ASN A 149 41.04 22.44 -19.17
CA ASN A 149 41.87 22.90 -18.05
C ASN A 149 41.09 23.72 -17.01
N ASP A 150 40.06 24.47 -17.43
CA ASP A 150 39.22 25.30 -16.57
C ASP A 150 37.76 24.86 -16.68
N CYS A 151 36.95 25.17 -15.66
CA CYS A 151 35.49 25.15 -15.76
C CYS A 151 34.88 26.53 -15.50
N VAL A 152 33.73 26.79 -16.10
CA VAL A 152 32.82 27.87 -15.67
C VAL A 152 31.50 27.24 -15.22
N GLU A 153 31.17 27.41 -13.94
CA GLU A 153 29.96 26.86 -13.33
C GLU A 153 28.86 27.92 -13.15
N TYR A 154 27.61 27.47 -13.17
CA TYR A 154 26.39 28.26 -12.98
C TYR A 154 25.36 27.45 -12.17
N GLY A 155 24.60 28.15 -11.32
CA GLY A 155 23.66 27.54 -10.38
C GLY A 155 24.27 27.28 -9.00
N ASP A 156 23.47 26.73 -8.10
CA ASP A 156 23.88 26.36 -6.74
C ASP A 156 24.53 24.97 -6.76
N VAL A 157 25.85 24.94 -6.96
CA VAL A 157 26.67 23.72 -6.96
C VAL A 157 27.20 23.46 -5.55
N ASP A 158 26.96 22.26 -5.00
CA ASP A 158 27.58 21.82 -3.74
C ASP A 158 29.11 21.81 -3.91
N GLN A 159 29.78 22.82 -3.32
CA GLN A 159 31.21 23.06 -3.53
C GLN A 159 32.13 21.90 -3.12
N GLU A 160 31.67 20.97 -2.28
CA GLU A 160 32.41 19.74 -1.95
C GLU A 160 32.61 18.81 -3.18
N ARG A 161 31.72 18.87 -4.19
CA ARG A 161 31.54 17.81 -5.21
C ARG A 161 31.21 18.35 -6.60
N ALA A 162 31.81 19.48 -6.97
CA ALA A 162 31.77 20.02 -8.32
C ALA A 162 32.43 19.06 -9.35
N TRP A 163 32.13 19.27 -10.65
CA TRP A 163 32.71 18.48 -11.73
C TRP A 163 34.24 18.68 -11.82
N ARG A 164 34.97 17.59 -12.05
CA ARG A 164 36.43 17.63 -12.22
C ARG A 164 36.78 18.10 -13.64
N CYS A 165 37.11 19.38 -13.79
CA CYS A 165 37.57 19.96 -15.05
C CYS A 165 38.66 19.11 -15.70
N GLY A 166 38.55 18.87 -17.01
CA GLY A 166 39.47 18.00 -17.73
C GLY A 166 39.34 16.51 -17.43
N ALA A 167 38.33 16.04 -16.68
CA ALA A 167 38.16 14.59 -16.44
C ALA A 167 37.94 13.78 -17.74
N LEU A 168 37.51 14.44 -18.83
CA LEU A 168 37.36 13.82 -20.15
C LEU A 168 38.50 14.18 -21.13
N SER A 169 39.43 15.08 -20.76
CA SER A 169 40.54 15.49 -21.65
C SER A 169 41.61 14.42 -21.87
N LYS A 170 41.59 13.36 -21.07
CA LYS A 170 42.51 12.21 -21.14
C LYS A 170 41.94 11.00 -21.87
N LEU A 171 40.67 11.04 -22.28
CA LEU A 171 40.03 9.91 -22.95
C LEU A 171 40.34 9.90 -24.43
N ASN A 172 40.77 8.75 -24.93
CA ASN A 172 40.87 8.49 -26.36
C ASN A 172 39.45 8.35 -26.90
N HIS A 173 38.88 9.45 -27.43
CA HIS A 173 37.45 9.53 -27.79
C HIS A 173 37.03 8.37 -28.71
N ASP A 174 37.88 8.00 -29.67
CA ASP A 174 37.61 6.93 -30.62
C ASP A 174 37.48 5.52 -30.02
N GLU A 175 38.12 5.20 -28.91
CA GLU A 175 38.09 3.85 -28.34
C GLU A 175 37.06 3.75 -27.21
N THR A 176 37.09 4.69 -26.27
CA THR A 176 36.21 4.64 -25.10
C THR A 176 34.74 4.89 -25.42
N LEU A 177 34.42 5.59 -26.52
CA LEU A 177 33.03 5.78 -26.97
C LEU A 177 32.48 4.59 -27.80
N LYS A 178 33.27 3.52 -28.02
CA LYS A 178 32.83 2.28 -28.69
C LYS A 178 32.29 1.24 -27.72
N ASN A 179 32.62 1.30 -26.43
CA ASN A 179 32.07 0.43 -25.39
C ASN A 179 31.36 1.29 -24.32
N GLU A 180 30.02 1.28 -24.35
CA GLU A 180 29.19 2.13 -23.52
C GLU A 180 29.21 1.73 -22.03
N ASP A 181 29.40 0.44 -21.72
CA ASP A 181 29.54 -0.04 -20.33
C ASP A 181 30.80 0.49 -19.65
N ASN A 182 31.95 0.40 -20.33
CA ASN A 182 33.22 0.93 -19.81
C ASN A 182 33.18 2.46 -19.59
N PHE A 183 32.34 3.18 -20.33
CA PHE A 183 32.19 4.62 -20.22
C PHE A 183 31.20 5.03 -19.11
N ASP A 184 30.14 4.23 -18.88
CA ASP A 184 29.23 4.35 -17.73
C ASP A 184 29.98 4.22 -16.40
N ASP A 185 30.81 3.16 -16.27
CA ASP A 185 31.62 2.92 -15.07
C ASP A 185 32.69 4.02 -14.87
N TYR A 186 33.27 4.54 -15.95
CA TYR A 186 34.20 5.67 -15.86
C TYR A 186 33.48 6.95 -15.39
N LEU A 187 32.31 7.25 -15.95
CA LEU A 187 31.52 8.42 -15.57
C LEU A 187 30.99 8.31 -14.12
N GLU A 188 30.67 7.12 -13.61
CA GLU A 188 30.36 6.92 -12.18
C GLU A 188 31.52 7.41 -11.29
N SER A 189 32.77 7.09 -11.66
CA SER A 189 33.96 7.49 -10.91
C SER A 189 34.27 9.00 -10.95
N VAL A 190 33.74 9.71 -11.96
CA VAL A 190 33.96 11.15 -12.19
C VAL A 190 32.84 12.01 -11.62
N VAL A 191 31.58 11.66 -11.89
CA VAL A 191 30.37 12.34 -11.37
C VAL A 191 30.16 12.02 -9.88
N GLY A 192 30.54 10.81 -9.46
CA GLY A 192 30.43 10.33 -8.09
C GLY A 192 29.02 9.90 -7.70
N ARG A 193 28.93 9.11 -6.62
CA ARG A 193 27.69 8.49 -6.09
C ARG A 193 26.77 9.48 -5.35
N ASN A 194 26.63 10.70 -5.87
CA ASN A 194 25.74 11.73 -5.32
C ASN A 194 24.31 11.55 -5.86
N ARG A 195 23.31 12.07 -5.14
CA ARG A 195 21.91 12.10 -5.60
C ARG A 195 21.66 13.31 -6.52
N VAL A 196 22.49 13.43 -7.54
CA VAL A 196 22.45 14.48 -8.57
C VAL A 196 22.34 13.79 -9.92
N TYR A 197 21.26 14.05 -10.65
CA TYR A 197 21.07 13.48 -11.97
C TYR A 197 21.88 14.31 -12.99
N THR A 198 22.86 13.69 -13.63
CA THR A 198 23.88 14.41 -14.41
C THR A 198 23.81 14.07 -15.90
N VAL A 199 23.75 15.06 -16.78
CA VAL A 199 23.83 14.85 -18.25
C VAL A 199 25.13 15.46 -18.76
N VAL A 200 25.99 14.61 -19.33
CA VAL A 200 27.30 14.99 -19.88
C VAL A 200 27.21 15.11 -21.40
N VAL A 201 27.43 16.31 -21.93
CA VAL A 201 27.42 16.60 -23.37
C VAL A 201 28.85 16.77 -23.87
N VAL A 202 29.27 15.90 -24.79
CA VAL A 202 30.58 15.97 -25.45
C VAL A 202 30.38 16.41 -26.90
N ASN A 203 30.73 17.66 -27.20
CA ASN A 203 30.78 18.15 -28.57
C ASN A 203 32.02 17.59 -29.26
N THR A 204 31.82 16.72 -30.25
CA THR A 204 32.92 16.11 -31.02
C THR A 204 33.31 16.92 -32.27
N GLY A 205 32.48 17.89 -32.69
CA GLY A 205 32.61 18.61 -33.96
C GLY A 205 32.31 17.76 -35.20
N GLU A 206 32.71 16.49 -35.17
CA GLU A 206 32.46 15.46 -36.19
C GLU A 206 31.18 14.66 -35.91
N GLY A 207 30.66 14.01 -36.96
CA GLY A 207 29.43 13.21 -36.93
C GLY A 207 28.19 13.99 -37.38
N ASP A 208 27.29 13.30 -38.08
CA ASP A 208 26.08 13.88 -38.70
C ASP A 208 24.81 13.72 -37.82
N ARG A 209 24.94 13.01 -36.68
CA ARG A 209 23.86 12.74 -35.73
C ARG A 209 24.38 12.75 -34.30
N ILE A 210 23.53 13.17 -33.38
CA ILE A 210 23.75 13.11 -31.93
C ILE A 210 23.36 11.70 -31.43
N ARG A 211 24.28 11.01 -30.73
CA ARG A 211 24.02 9.78 -29.97
C ARG A 211 23.72 10.19 -28.53
N SER A 212 22.61 9.71 -27.97
CA SER A 212 22.28 9.89 -26.54
C SER A 212 22.08 8.55 -25.86
N VAL A 213 22.65 8.40 -24.67
CA VAL A 213 22.68 7.15 -23.89
C VAL A 213 22.37 7.47 -22.43
N VAL A 214 21.59 6.63 -21.78
CA VAL A 214 21.30 6.69 -20.34
C VAL A 214 22.01 5.53 -19.65
N GLY A 215 22.81 5.84 -18.64
CA GLY A 215 23.64 4.87 -17.92
C GLY A 215 22.88 4.00 -16.91
N LYS A 216 23.62 3.10 -16.24
CA LYS A 216 23.11 2.30 -15.11
C LYS A 216 22.97 3.12 -13.83
N TYR A 217 23.68 4.24 -13.75
CA TYR A 217 23.74 5.13 -12.59
C TYR A 217 22.89 6.40 -12.80
N ARG A 218 22.98 7.39 -11.89
CA ARG A 218 22.26 8.68 -12.00
C ARG A 218 22.83 9.63 -13.07
N HIS A 219 23.31 9.11 -14.19
CA HIS A 219 23.86 9.93 -15.26
C HIS A 219 23.52 9.41 -16.67
N ALA A 220 23.68 10.30 -17.64
CA ALA A 220 23.48 10.05 -19.06
C ALA A 220 24.48 10.88 -19.87
N TRP A 221 24.73 10.51 -21.12
CA TRP A 221 25.61 11.28 -22.00
C TRP A 221 25.03 11.50 -23.40
N ILE A 222 25.49 12.58 -24.01
CA ILE A 222 25.11 13.06 -25.33
C ILE A 222 26.41 13.35 -26.10
N VAL A 223 26.61 12.69 -27.24
CA VAL A 223 27.85 12.74 -28.02
C VAL A 223 27.52 13.05 -29.47
N GLY A 224 28.26 14.00 -30.06
CA GLY A 224 28.14 14.35 -31.48
C GLY A 224 28.40 15.82 -31.74
N ARG A 225 28.20 16.23 -32.99
CA ARG A 225 28.29 17.63 -33.41
C ARG A 225 27.12 18.45 -32.86
N VAL A 226 27.42 19.45 -32.03
CA VAL A 226 26.41 20.40 -31.51
C VAL A 226 26.21 21.55 -32.49
N SER A 227 25.13 21.51 -33.27
CA SER A 227 24.73 22.61 -34.17
C SER A 227 23.85 23.66 -33.51
N GLU A 228 22.88 23.24 -32.68
CA GLU A 228 21.92 24.13 -32.03
C GLU A 228 21.80 23.89 -30.53
N MET A 229 22.13 24.92 -29.73
CA MET A 229 21.95 24.93 -28.28
C MET A 229 20.50 24.67 -27.84
N ASN A 230 19.51 25.05 -28.64
CA ASN A 230 18.09 24.86 -28.30
C ASN A 230 17.67 23.38 -28.36
N VAL A 231 17.99 22.69 -29.47
CA VAL A 231 17.70 21.25 -29.65
C VAL A 231 18.42 20.42 -28.59
N LEU A 232 19.66 20.80 -28.28
CA LEU A 232 20.44 20.18 -27.22
C LEU A 232 19.82 20.39 -25.83
N ALA A 233 19.42 21.62 -25.48
CA ALA A 233 18.76 21.92 -24.21
C ALA A 233 17.41 21.20 -24.07
N GLU A 234 16.68 21.03 -25.18
CA GLU A 234 15.45 20.23 -25.23
C GLU A 234 15.74 18.75 -24.94
N LYS A 235 16.75 18.16 -25.59
CA LYS A 235 17.15 16.77 -25.34
C LYS A 235 17.59 16.51 -23.90
N VAL A 236 18.35 17.43 -23.31
CA VAL A 236 18.76 17.38 -21.89
C VAL A 236 17.54 17.43 -20.97
N ALA A 237 16.58 18.33 -21.24
CA ALA A 237 15.34 18.44 -20.47
C ALA A 237 14.42 17.23 -20.61
N GLU A 238 14.37 16.61 -21.79
CA GLU A 238 13.66 15.34 -22.05
C GLU A 238 14.25 14.21 -21.20
N ILE A 239 15.58 14.07 -21.17
CA ILE A 239 16.28 13.08 -20.32
C ILE A 239 15.97 13.32 -18.84
N PHE A 240 16.08 14.55 -18.35
CA PHE A 240 15.77 14.86 -16.96
C PHE A 240 14.31 14.53 -16.60
N ILE A 241 13.33 15.06 -17.33
CA ILE A 241 11.92 14.93 -16.93
C ILE A 241 11.30 13.60 -17.33
N LYS A 242 11.36 13.21 -18.62
CA LYS A 242 10.66 12.01 -19.09
C LYS A 242 11.38 10.72 -18.69
N ILE A 243 12.71 10.74 -18.54
CA ILE A 243 13.48 9.58 -18.08
C ILE A 243 13.69 9.61 -16.56
N PHE A 244 14.50 10.51 -16.01
CA PHE A 244 14.88 10.44 -14.59
C PHE A 244 13.76 10.84 -13.60
N VAL A 245 12.90 11.81 -13.90
CA VAL A 245 11.77 12.14 -13.00
C VAL A 245 10.62 11.15 -13.14
N ASN A 246 10.19 10.91 -14.39
CA ASN A 246 8.96 10.17 -14.69
C ASN A 246 9.15 8.67 -14.96
N GLY A 247 10.37 8.18 -15.23
CA GLY A 247 10.64 6.77 -15.53
C GLY A 247 9.95 6.23 -16.77
N LEU A 248 9.99 6.97 -17.88
CA LEU A 248 9.51 6.53 -19.21
C LEU A 248 8.04 6.09 -19.27
N LYS A 249 7.20 6.62 -18.38
CA LYS A 249 5.78 6.26 -18.31
C LYS A 249 5.00 6.77 -19.55
N GLU A 250 4.59 5.85 -20.39
CA GLU A 250 3.63 6.08 -21.50
C GLU A 250 2.19 5.81 -21.06
N GLU A 251 1.22 6.30 -21.85
CA GLU A 251 -0.22 6.16 -21.58
C GLU A 251 -0.70 4.70 -21.68
N GLU A 252 0.03 3.84 -22.40
CA GLU A 252 -0.18 2.39 -22.46
C GLU A 252 0.31 1.64 -21.20
N SER A 253 0.82 2.34 -20.17
CA SER A 253 1.09 1.71 -18.87
C SER A 253 -0.20 1.12 -18.31
N ILE A 254 -0.20 -0.18 -17.99
CA ILE A 254 -1.36 -0.93 -17.51
C ILE A 254 -2.13 -0.14 -16.44
N GLN A 255 -3.44 0.06 -16.66
CA GLN A 255 -4.32 0.66 -15.66
C GLN A 255 -4.53 -0.34 -14.50
N GLY A 256 -3.78 -0.16 -13.43
CA GLY A 256 -3.80 -1.02 -12.24
C GLY A 256 -3.13 -0.38 -11.03
N GLU A 257 -2.84 -1.18 -10.01
CA GLU A 257 -1.99 -0.76 -8.90
C GLU A 257 -0.61 -0.35 -9.42
N PHE A 258 -0.10 0.80 -9.01
CA PHE A 258 1.11 1.40 -9.58
C PHE A 258 2.35 0.47 -9.51
N MET A 259 2.39 -0.44 -8.53
CA MET A 259 3.48 -1.37 -8.33
C MET A 259 2.94 -2.60 -7.59
N PRO A 260 3.35 -3.84 -7.90
CA PRO A 260 2.76 -5.07 -7.37
C PRO A 260 3.25 -5.40 -5.95
N ALA A 261 3.04 -4.51 -4.98
CA ALA A 261 3.40 -4.71 -3.57
C ALA A 261 2.18 -4.85 -2.66
N GLY A 262 2.22 -5.86 -1.78
CA GLY A 262 1.16 -6.15 -0.81
C GLY A 262 0.89 -4.99 0.16
N ALA A 263 -0.26 -5.03 0.82
CA ALA A 263 -0.65 -4.03 1.82
C ALA A 263 0.26 -4.05 3.06
N ASP A 264 0.86 -5.21 3.34
CA ASP A 264 1.91 -5.46 4.34
C ASP A 264 3.34 -5.13 3.85
N GLY A 265 3.46 -4.62 2.62
CA GLY A 265 4.76 -4.32 1.98
C GLY A 265 5.53 -5.53 1.46
N LYS A 266 4.92 -6.73 1.42
CA LYS A 266 5.58 -7.95 0.92
C LYS A 266 5.25 -8.27 -0.54
N ILE A 267 6.20 -8.94 -1.20
CA ILE A 267 6.04 -9.58 -2.51
C ILE A 267 6.54 -11.02 -2.41
N VAL A 268 5.75 -11.97 -2.92
CA VAL A 268 6.16 -13.36 -3.12
C VAL A 268 6.42 -13.54 -4.61
N LEU A 269 7.67 -13.85 -4.99
CA LEU A 269 8.01 -14.24 -6.36
C LEU A 269 7.99 -15.78 -6.41
N SER A 270 6.99 -16.33 -7.09
CA SER A 270 6.70 -17.77 -7.12
C SER A 270 7.07 -18.32 -8.50
N PHE A 271 8.15 -19.10 -8.57
CA PHE A 271 8.74 -19.60 -9.81
C PHE A 271 8.35 -21.07 -10.05
N ASN A 272 7.62 -21.33 -11.13
CA ASN A 272 7.00 -22.63 -11.37
C ASN A 272 7.46 -23.22 -12.70
N LEU A 273 7.99 -24.44 -12.66
CA LEU A 273 8.25 -25.25 -13.84
C LEU A 273 7.07 -26.19 -14.08
N LEU A 274 6.32 -25.97 -15.17
CA LEU A 274 5.07 -26.68 -15.47
C LEU A 274 5.26 -27.68 -16.62
N ASN A 275 5.16 -28.97 -16.30
CA ASN A 275 5.19 -30.06 -17.29
C ASN A 275 3.77 -30.43 -17.71
N ALA A 276 3.36 -30.12 -18.95
CA ALA A 276 2.01 -30.39 -19.44
C ALA A 276 1.66 -31.89 -19.43
N ASP A 277 2.48 -32.75 -20.03
CA ASP A 277 2.38 -34.21 -19.90
C ASP A 277 3.74 -34.85 -19.57
N PRO A 278 3.93 -35.37 -18.34
CA PRO A 278 5.10 -36.13 -17.92
C PRO A 278 5.35 -37.43 -18.70
N SER A 279 4.36 -37.90 -19.48
CA SER A 279 4.49 -39.08 -20.34
C SER A 279 5.41 -38.82 -21.55
N ASP A 280 5.41 -37.59 -22.04
CA ASP A 280 6.23 -37.15 -23.18
C ASP A 280 7.66 -36.79 -22.72
N TRP A 281 7.75 -36.00 -21.65
CA TRP A 281 9.03 -35.56 -21.06
C TRP A 281 8.87 -35.11 -19.61
N ILE A 282 9.93 -35.30 -18.82
CA ILE A 282 10.00 -34.92 -17.41
C ILE A 282 11.13 -33.91 -17.25
N TYR A 283 10.80 -32.63 -17.10
CA TYR A 283 11.77 -31.57 -16.82
C TYR A 283 11.80 -31.21 -15.34
N ASP A 284 13.01 -30.88 -14.89
CA ASP A 284 13.37 -30.48 -13.52
C ASP A 284 14.38 -29.32 -13.59
N TRP A 285 14.58 -28.56 -12.52
CA TRP A 285 15.55 -27.45 -12.50
C TRP A 285 16.27 -27.29 -11.16
N ASP A 286 17.47 -26.71 -11.20
CA ASP A 286 18.26 -26.43 -10.00
C ASP A 286 18.10 -24.96 -9.60
N PHE A 287 17.02 -24.67 -8.86
CA PHE A 287 16.64 -23.29 -8.56
C PHE A 287 17.57 -22.61 -7.54
N GLN A 288 18.36 -23.36 -6.75
CA GLN A 288 19.26 -22.74 -5.77
C GLN A 288 20.37 -21.92 -6.46
N GLU A 289 20.94 -22.42 -7.56
CA GLU A 289 21.95 -21.68 -8.33
C GLU A 289 21.37 -20.41 -8.99
N VAL A 290 20.08 -20.44 -9.33
CA VAL A 290 19.33 -19.28 -9.86
C VAL A 290 19.10 -18.22 -8.80
N ASP A 291 18.63 -18.61 -7.61
CA ASP A 291 18.35 -17.69 -6.51
C ASP A 291 19.64 -16.97 -6.05
N GLU A 292 20.72 -17.74 -5.84
CA GLU A 292 22.02 -17.24 -5.39
C GLU A 292 22.73 -16.32 -6.41
N LYS A 293 22.59 -16.58 -7.72
CA LYS A 293 23.39 -15.88 -8.75
C LYS A 293 22.61 -14.88 -9.60
N LEU A 294 21.36 -15.17 -9.94
CA LEU A 294 20.56 -14.35 -10.86
C LEU A 294 19.57 -13.45 -10.11
N LEU A 295 18.96 -13.95 -9.03
CA LEU A 295 17.95 -13.18 -8.29
C LEU A 295 18.54 -12.32 -7.16
N ALA A 296 19.49 -12.84 -6.36
CA ALA A 296 20.02 -12.12 -5.20
C ALA A 296 20.42 -10.64 -5.45
N PRO A 297 21.12 -10.27 -6.54
CA PRO A 297 21.47 -8.86 -6.82
C PRO A 297 20.23 -7.98 -7.08
N THR A 298 19.18 -8.54 -7.69
CA THR A 298 17.90 -7.87 -7.92
C THR A 298 17.07 -7.76 -6.64
N LEU A 299 17.07 -8.80 -5.80
CA LEU A 299 16.36 -8.80 -4.52
C LEU A 299 16.95 -7.76 -3.56
N GLU A 300 18.28 -7.65 -3.50
CA GLU A 300 18.96 -6.61 -2.71
C GLU A 300 18.59 -5.20 -3.22
N ALA A 301 18.66 -4.98 -4.53
CA ALA A 301 18.30 -3.70 -5.16
C ALA A 301 16.85 -3.27 -4.89
N LEU A 302 15.90 -4.22 -4.86
CA LEU A 302 14.49 -3.94 -4.56
C LEU A 302 14.14 -3.92 -3.05
N GLY A 303 15.07 -4.30 -2.16
CA GLY A 303 14.86 -4.36 -0.71
C GLY A 303 14.33 -3.08 -0.04
N PRO A 304 14.72 -1.85 -0.46
CA PRO A 304 14.11 -0.61 0.04
C PRO A 304 12.65 -0.44 -0.38
N ILE A 305 12.29 -1.00 -1.54
CA ILE A 305 10.98 -0.85 -2.18
C ILE A 305 9.98 -1.85 -1.58
N ALA A 306 10.28 -3.15 -1.57
CA ALA A 306 9.43 -4.20 -1.00
C ALA A 306 10.24 -5.21 -0.17
N ASN A 307 9.58 -5.95 0.73
CA ASN A 307 10.17 -7.13 1.34
C ASN A 307 9.85 -8.35 0.46
N ILE A 308 10.85 -8.87 -0.25
CA ILE A 308 10.64 -9.90 -1.26
C ILE A 308 11.08 -11.26 -0.73
N SER A 309 10.20 -12.26 -0.86
CA SER A 309 10.53 -13.68 -0.65
C SER A 309 10.36 -14.45 -1.96
N VAL A 310 11.30 -15.34 -2.25
CA VAL A 310 11.24 -16.23 -3.41
C VAL A 310 10.78 -17.62 -2.98
N GLU A 311 9.92 -18.24 -3.77
CA GLU A 311 9.55 -19.65 -3.66
C GLU A 311 9.63 -20.31 -5.04
N SER A 312 9.90 -21.62 -5.10
CA SER A 312 10.00 -22.36 -6.36
C SER A 312 9.44 -23.76 -6.26
N GLN A 313 8.80 -24.24 -7.33
CA GLN A 313 8.25 -25.59 -7.43
C GLN A 313 8.28 -26.13 -8.88
N VAL A 314 8.16 -27.45 -9.00
CA VAL A 314 8.03 -28.17 -10.27
C VAL A 314 6.73 -28.97 -10.22
N LEU A 315 5.81 -28.67 -11.14
CA LEU A 315 4.51 -29.34 -11.26
C LEU A 315 4.45 -30.21 -12.53
N TYR A 316 3.52 -31.16 -12.49
CA TYR A 316 3.38 -32.27 -13.43
C TYR A 316 1.89 -32.50 -13.72
N HIS A 317 1.56 -32.89 -14.96
CA HIS A 317 0.18 -32.99 -15.46
C HIS A 317 -0.56 -31.64 -15.41
N THR A 318 0.10 -30.58 -15.90
CA THR A 318 -0.45 -29.21 -15.91
C THR A 318 -0.70 -28.70 -17.35
N PRO A 319 -1.68 -29.27 -18.09
CA PRO A 319 -2.01 -28.81 -19.44
C PRO A 319 -2.63 -27.40 -19.42
N LYS A 320 -2.43 -26.62 -20.48
CA LYS A 320 -3.10 -25.31 -20.64
C LYS A 320 -4.59 -25.47 -21.01
N SER A 321 -5.43 -24.53 -20.58
CA SER A 321 -6.90 -24.59 -20.71
C SER A 321 -7.47 -24.34 -22.11
N SER A 322 -6.63 -23.97 -23.08
CA SER A 322 -7.02 -23.58 -24.44
C SER A 322 -6.08 -24.21 -25.47
N TYR A 323 -6.62 -24.64 -26.61
CA TYR A 323 -5.88 -25.35 -27.64
C TYR A 323 -5.09 -24.40 -28.56
N SER A 324 -3.94 -24.86 -29.03
CA SER A 324 -3.21 -24.24 -30.15
C SER A 324 -3.79 -24.67 -31.50
N TYR A 325 -3.38 -24.00 -32.59
CA TYR A 325 -3.61 -24.47 -33.95
C TYR A 325 -2.29 -24.79 -34.65
N TRP A 326 -2.26 -25.82 -35.49
CA TRP A 326 -1.08 -26.13 -36.30
C TRP A 326 -0.97 -25.16 -37.48
N ASP A 327 0.20 -24.52 -37.61
CA ASP A 327 0.57 -23.73 -38.77
C ASP A 327 1.58 -24.50 -39.63
N ALA A 328 1.19 -24.80 -40.86
CA ALA A 328 1.98 -25.58 -41.81
C ALA A 328 3.06 -24.78 -42.55
N GLU A 329 3.03 -23.45 -42.53
CA GLU A 329 4.12 -22.61 -43.05
C GLU A 329 5.23 -22.42 -42.00
N GLN A 330 4.87 -22.51 -40.72
CA GLN A 330 5.78 -22.29 -39.58
C GLN A 330 6.23 -23.58 -38.88
N GLU A 331 5.79 -24.75 -39.36
CA GLU A 331 6.00 -26.09 -38.78
C GLU A 331 5.86 -26.11 -37.24
N SER A 332 4.82 -25.45 -36.74
CA SER A 332 4.65 -25.21 -35.31
C SER A 332 3.18 -25.05 -34.88
N HIS A 333 2.94 -25.31 -33.60
CA HIS A 333 1.69 -25.00 -32.93
C HIS A 333 1.68 -23.53 -32.56
N VAL A 334 0.83 -22.74 -33.21
CA VAL A 334 0.70 -21.31 -32.98
C VAL A 334 -0.41 -21.03 -31.98
N PHE A 335 -0.15 -20.09 -31.07
CA PHE A 335 -1.09 -19.65 -30.04
C PHE A 335 -1.23 -18.12 -30.08
N SER A 336 -2.45 -17.62 -30.28
CA SER A 336 -2.67 -16.20 -30.61
C SER A 336 -2.80 -15.31 -29.38
N THR A 337 -2.42 -14.03 -29.52
CA THR A 337 -2.57 -13.01 -28.46
C THR A 337 -3.99 -12.90 -27.88
N LYS A 338 -5.02 -13.19 -28.68
CA LYS A 338 -6.43 -13.15 -28.27
C LYS A 338 -6.78 -14.23 -27.23
N ASP A 339 -6.03 -15.33 -27.25
CA ASP A 339 -6.31 -16.52 -26.45
C ASP A 339 -5.42 -16.61 -25.19
N LEU A 340 -4.42 -15.73 -25.06
CA LEU A 340 -3.55 -15.61 -23.88
C LEU A 340 -4.30 -15.48 -22.54
N PRO A 341 -5.46 -14.77 -22.44
CA PRO A 341 -6.26 -14.76 -21.21
C PRO A 341 -6.78 -16.15 -20.77
N PHE A 342 -6.83 -17.11 -21.69
CA PHE A 342 -7.29 -18.49 -21.46
C PHE A 342 -6.15 -19.51 -21.43
N PHE A 343 -4.89 -19.06 -21.42
CA PHE A 343 -3.72 -19.93 -21.32
C PHE A 343 -3.54 -20.50 -19.90
N VAL A 344 -3.74 -19.66 -18.88
CA VAL A 344 -3.56 -19.99 -17.46
C VAL A 344 -4.76 -20.77 -16.93
N ASN A 345 -4.59 -22.08 -16.67
CA ASN A 345 -5.67 -22.92 -16.14
C ASN A 345 -5.69 -22.89 -14.60
N SER A 346 -6.34 -21.89 -14.00
CA SER A 346 -6.44 -21.75 -12.53
C SER A 346 -7.17 -22.88 -11.80
N ASN A 347 -7.81 -23.82 -12.53
CA ASN A 347 -8.56 -24.92 -11.94
C ASN A 347 -7.73 -26.22 -11.85
N GLU A 348 -6.83 -26.45 -12.81
CA GLU A 348 -5.98 -27.65 -12.89
C GLU A 348 -4.53 -27.36 -12.48
N TRP A 349 -4.05 -26.13 -12.66
CA TRP A 349 -2.73 -25.73 -12.15
C TRP A 349 -2.86 -25.46 -10.66
N HIS A 350 -2.71 -26.51 -9.86
CA HIS A 350 -2.60 -26.46 -8.40
C HIS A 350 -1.25 -25.85 -7.99
N VAL A 351 -1.10 -24.56 -8.27
CA VAL A 351 0.05 -23.73 -7.88
C VAL A 351 -0.05 -23.46 -6.39
N ASP A 352 0.50 -24.36 -5.59
CA ASP A 352 0.64 -24.17 -4.16
C ASP A 352 1.49 -22.92 -3.88
N THR A 353 1.09 -22.13 -2.88
CA THR A 353 1.82 -20.92 -2.47
C THR A 353 1.98 -20.96 -0.95
N SER A 354 3.13 -20.49 -0.46
CA SER A 354 3.49 -20.66 0.95
C SER A 354 2.56 -19.87 1.90
N ILE A 355 2.55 -20.24 3.19
CA ILE A 355 1.76 -19.52 4.22
C ILE A 355 2.18 -18.03 4.31
N ALA A 356 3.39 -17.67 3.84
CA ALA A 356 3.84 -16.29 3.72
C ALA A 356 3.00 -15.45 2.73
N ALA A 357 2.36 -16.09 1.75
CA ALA A 357 1.40 -15.49 0.82
C ALA A 357 0.00 -15.22 1.44
N GLY A 358 -0.15 -15.38 2.75
CA GLY A 358 -1.42 -15.30 3.49
C GLY A 358 -2.17 -13.96 3.38
N GLY A 359 -2.97 -13.80 2.34
CA GLY A 359 -4.12 -12.90 2.25
C GLY A 359 -3.87 -11.39 2.11
N ARG A 360 -2.67 -10.87 2.40
CA ARG A 360 -2.32 -9.43 2.20
C ARG A 360 -1.05 -9.16 1.40
N SER A 361 -0.14 -10.13 1.33
CA SER A 361 1.08 -10.06 0.51
C SER A 361 0.73 -10.23 -0.96
N LYS A 362 1.43 -9.53 -1.88
CA LYS A 362 1.20 -9.70 -3.31
C LYS A 362 2.03 -10.86 -3.85
N ILE A 363 1.41 -11.75 -4.62
CA ILE A 363 2.09 -12.87 -5.30
C ILE A 363 2.29 -12.49 -6.78
N LEU A 364 3.45 -12.83 -7.33
CA LEU A 364 3.74 -12.80 -8.77
C LEU A 364 4.22 -14.19 -9.21
N GLN A 365 3.49 -14.78 -10.15
CA GLN A 365 3.72 -16.12 -10.69
C GLN A 365 4.61 -16.04 -11.93
N PHE A 366 5.81 -16.61 -11.88
CA PHE A 366 6.72 -16.72 -13.03
C PHE A 366 6.75 -18.18 -13.48
N VAL A 367 6.16 -18.44 -14.65
CA VAL A 367 5.92 -19.80 -15.16
C VAL A 367 6.82 -20.12 -16.34
N VAL A 368 7.60 -21.19 -16.22
CA VAL A 368 8.18 -21.90 -17.36
C VAL A 368 7.21 -23.00 -17.76
N TYR A 369 6.47 -22.80 -18.85
CA TYR A 369 5.55 -23.80 -19.39
C TYR A 369 6.25 -24.65 -20.44
N ILE A 370 6.13 -25.96 -20.30
CA ILE A 370 6.63 -26.93 -21.28
C ILE A 370 5.41 -27.65 -21.86
N PRO A 371 5.20 -27.61 -23.20
CA PRO A 371 4.04 -28.22 -23.86
C PRO A 371 4.05 -29.75 -23.75
N SER A 372 3.04 -30.41 -24.31
CA SER A 372 3.07 -31.85 -24.63
C SER A 372 3.60 -32.06 -26.05
N ALA A 373 3.99 -33.29 -26.40
CA ALA A 373 4.46 -33.65 -27.73
C ALA A 373 3.41 -33.34 -28.82
N ASN A 374 2.12 -33.50 -28.48
CA ASN A 374 0.99 -33.19 -29.36
C ASN A 374 0.75 -31.70 -29.62
N GLU A 375 1.50 -30.80 -28.95
CA GLU A 375 1.42 -29.34 -29.16
C GLU A 375 2.81 -28.68 -29.31
N CYS A 376 3.86 -29.44 -29.64
CA CYS A 376 5.22 -28.92 -29.73
C CYS A 376 5.72 -28.89 -31.19
N PRO A 377 6.51 -27.87 -31.62
CA PRO A 377 6.89 -26.66 -30.90
C PRO A 377 5.74 -25.65 -30.77
N LEU A 378 5.46 -25.21 -29.54
CA LEU A 378 4.44 -24.22 -29.20
C LEU A 378 5.03 -22.80 -29.28
N ARG A 379 4.45 -21.95 -30.13
CA ARG A 379 4.94 -20.60 -30.42
C ARG A 379 3.84 -19.55 -30.23
N LEU A 380 4.17 -18.46 -29.52
CA LEU A 380 3.27 -17.33 -29.34
C LEU A 380 3.27 -16.40 -30.56
N GLN A 381 2.09 -16.01 -31.02
CA GLN A 381 1.91 -15.00 -32.08
C GLN A 381 1.69 -13.62 -31.46
N LEU A 382 2.37 -12.60 -31.99
CA LEU A 382 2.25 -11.19 -31.63
C LEU A 382 1.02 -10.52 -32.30
N PRO A 383 0.55 -9.34 -31.84
CA PRO A 383 -0.64 -8.67 -32.40
C PRO A 383 -0.51 -8.26 -33.87
N ASN A 384 0.71 -8.16 -34.41
CA ASN A 384 1.00 -7.88 -35.81
C ASN A 384 0.99 -9.15 -36.71
N GLY A 385 0.81 -10.34 -36.12
CA GLY A 385 0.80 -11.62 -36.82
C GLY A 385 2.15 -12.35 -36.84
N GLU A 386 3.24 -11.70 -36.43
CA GLU A 386 4.58 -12.28 -36.37
C GLU A 386 4.75 -13.23 -35.17
N ILE A 387 5.75 -14.11 -35.20
CA ILE A 387 6.08 -14.99 -34.07
C ILE A 387 6.91 -14.23 -33.03
N SER A 388 6.58 -14.42 -31.75
CA SER A 388 7.32 -13.83 -30.63
C SER A 388 8.69 -14.48 -30.45
N VAL A 389 9.76 -13.70 -30.60
CA VAL A 389 11.15 -14.15 -30.43
C VAL A 389 11.45 -14.63 -28.99
N THR A 390 10.81 -14.04 -27.98
CA THR A 390 11.00 -14.41 -26.56
C THR A 390 10.11 -15.55 -26.08
N ASN A 391 9.14 -15.97 -26.91
CA ASN A 391 8.13 -16.99 -26.62
C ASN A 391 7.45 -16.90 -25.23
N GLY A 392 7.29 -15.67 -24.70
CA GLY A 392 6.69 -15.40 -23.40
C GLY A 392 5.74 -14.19 -23.40
N PHE A 393 4.90 -14.10 -22.37
CA PHE A 393 3.89 -13.04 -22.19
C PHE A 393 3.66 -12.71 -20.70
N ILE A 394 2.93 -11.62 -20.45
CA ILE A 394 2.62 -11.11 -19.09
C ILE A 394 1.11 -11.15 -18.86
N SER A 395 0.69 -11.59 -17.67
CA SER A 395 -0.66 -11.38 -17.14
C SER A 395 -0.57 -10.33 -16.03
N PRO A 396 -0.93 -9.05 -16.26
CA PRO A 396 -0.45 -7.91 -15.46
C PRO A 396 -0.70 -7.92 -13.95
N THR A 397 -1.73 -8.63 -13.49
CA THR A 397 -2.07 -8.73 -12.06
C THR A 397 -1.68 -10.07 -11.43
N TRP A 398 -1.10 -10.99 -12.21
CA TRP A 398 -0.81 -12.37 -11.83
C TRP A 398 0.68 -12.72 -11.97
N GLY A 399 1.36 -12.28 -13.02
CA GLY A 399 2.78 -12.55 -13.25
C GLY A 399 3.15 -12.72 -14.73
N GLY A 400 4.07 -13.61 -15.04
CA GLY A 400 4.65 -13.82 -16.37
C GLY A 400 4.80 -15.29 -16.74
N VAL A 401 4.80 -15.57 -18.04
CA VAL A 401 4.91 -16.92 -18.61
C VAL A 401 5.98 -16.92 -19.72
N VAL A 402 6.77 -17.98 -19.79
CA VAL A 402 7.73 -18.27 -20.86
C VAL A 402 7.54 -19.72 -21.29
N ILE A 403 7.46 -19.98 -22.60
CA ILE A 403 7.24 -21.32 -23.16
C ILE A 403 8.56 -21.90 -23.64
N LEU A 404 9.07 -22.91 -22.91
CA LEU A 404 10.28 -23.66 -23.25
C LEU A 404 9.90 -24.88 -24.10
N ASN A 405 10.26 -24.85 -25.38
CA ASN A 405 10.09 -25.99 -26.28
C ASN A 405 11.28 -26.96 -26.19
N PRO A 406 11.06 -28.25 -25.95
CA PRO A 406 12.10 -29.27 -26.09
C PRO A 406 12.71 -29.31 -27.51
N PRO A 407 14.02 -29.59 -27.64
CA PRO A 407 14.70 -29.59 -28.94
C PRO A 407 14.27 -30.76 -29.85
N ASN A 408 13.81 -31.88 -29.28
CA ASN A 408 13.40 -33.07 -30.02
C ASN A 408 11.94 -33.02 -30.49
N CYS A 409 11.23 -31.89 -30.41
CA CYS A 409 9.79 -31.82 -30.71
C CYS A 409 9.39 -32.15 -32.17
N LEU A 410 10.34 -32.22 -33.10
CA LEU A 410 10.10 -32.67 -34.48
C LEU A 410 10.66 -34.10 -34.74
N GLU A 411 11.30 -34.73 -33.75
CA GLU A 411 11.76 -36.11 -33.83
C GLU A 411 10.71 -37.07 -33.28
N ASN A 412 10.21 -37.98 -34.12
CA ASN A 412 9.29 -39.05 -33.72
C ASN A 412 10.02 -40.14 -32.92
N THR A 413 10.52 -39.81 -31.72
CA THR A 413 11.20 -40.75 -30.81
C THR A 413 10.21 -41.68 -30.10
N ASN A 414 9.59 -42.56 -30.88
CA ASN A 414 9.06 -43.80 -30.34
C ASN A 414 10.18 -44.53 -29.57
N SER A 415 9.86 -45.04 -28.38
CA SER A 415 10.73 -45.89 -27.53
C SER A 415 11.97 -45.24 -26.86
N MET A 416 11.71 -44.40 -25.86
CA MET A 416 12.29 -44.64 -24.52
C MET A 416 11.37 -44.08 -23.42
N HIS A 417 11.57 -44.49 -22.17
CA HIS A 417 10.95 -43.77 -21.04
C HIS A 417 11.52 -42.35 -20.97
N PRO A 418 10.71 -41.32 -20.66
CA PRO A 418 11.19 -39.94 -20.56
C PRO A 418 12.23 -39.83 -19.44
N LEU A 419 13.50 -39.72 -19.83
CA LEU A 419 14.60 -39.46 -18.91
C LEU A 419 14.40 -38.08 -18.29
N ARG A 420 14.40 -37.99 -16.95
CA ARG A 420 14.30 -36.70 -16.26
C ARG A 420 15.45 -35.80 -16.70
N ARG A 421 15.12 -34.73 -17.42
CA ARG A 421 16.07 -33.74 -17.92
C ARG A 421 16.11 -32.55 -16.96
N LYS A 422 17.31 -32.10 -16.58
CA LYS A 422 17.48 -30.76 -16.03
C LYS A 422 17.44 -29.72 -17.16
N VAL A 423 16.74 -28.61 -16.96
CA VAL A 423 16.90 -27.40 -17.80
C VAL A 423 18.38 -26.99 -17.74
N SER A 424 19.01 -26.72 -18.89
CA SER A 424 20.44 -26.38 -18.92
C SER A 424 20.69 -24.94 -18.45
N PRO A 425 21.89 -24.60 -17.93
CA PRO A 425 22.20 -23.23 -17.50
C PRO A 425 22.03 -22.17 -18.61
N GLN A 426 22.16 -22.56 -19.88
CA GLN A 426 21.94 -21.66 -21.02
C GLN A 426 20.45 -21.37 -21.25
N GLU A 427 19.60 -22.41 -21.19
CA GLU A 427 18.14 -22.25 -21.24
C GLU A 427 17.62 -21.48 -20.02
N VAL A 428 18.17 -21.73 -18.83
CA VAL A 428 17.87 -20.97 -17.61
C VAL A 428 18.19 -19.48 -17.80
N ASN A 429 19.40 -19.13 -18.26
CA ASN A 429 19.76 -17.72 -18.46
C ASN A 429 18.81 -17.02 -19.46
N GLN A 430 18.48 -17.65 -20.58
CA GLN A 430 17.54 -17.11 -21.57
C GLN A 430 16.13 -16.91 -20.99
N ILE A 431 15.64 -17.87 -20.20
CA ILE A 431 14.36 -17.75 -19.47
C ILE A 431 14.41 -16.57 -18.49
N PHE A 432 15.51 -16.41 -17.76
CA PHE A 432 15.64 -15.35 -16.75
C PHE A 432 15.86 -13.96 -17.36
N GLU A 433 16.50 -13.82 -18.51
CA GLU A 433 16.50 -12.57 -19.29
C GLU A 433 15.05 -12.12 -19.62
N VAL A 434 14.21 -13.07 -20.06
CA VAL A 434 12.79 -12.77 -20.34
C VAL A 434 12.01 -12.49 -19.05
N PHE A 435 12.16 -13.29 -17.99
CA PHE A 435 11.52 -13.02 -16.69
C PHE A 435 11.94 -11.68 -16.09
N MET A 436 13.19 -11.25 -16.25
CA MET A 436 13.66 -9.93 -15.80
C MET A 436 13.03 -8.80 -16.62
N GLY A 437 12.89 -8.97 -17.94
CA GLY A 437 12.09 -8.06 -18.77
C GLY A 437 10.63 -7.97 -18.30
N GLN A 438 10.01 -9.12 -17.98
CA GLN A 438 8.63 -9.20 -17.48
C GLN A 438 8.47 -8.57 -16.09
N LEU A 439 9.40 -8.80 -15.16
CA LEU A 439 9.43 -8.20 -13.83
C LEU A 439 9.54 -6.67 -13.91
N ARG A 440 10.42 -6.15 -14.76
CA ARG A 440 10.53 -4.70 -15.01
C ARG A 440 9.22 -4.10 -15.52
N GLN A 441 8.54 -4.78 -16.44
CA GLN A 441 7.22 -4.36 -16.96
C GLN A 441 6.11 -4.44 -15.90
N LEU A 442 6.12 -5.44 -15.02
CA LEU A 442 5.19 -5.55 -13.88
C LEU A 442 5.40 -4.42 -12.85
N PHE A 443 6.63 -3.91 -12.70
CA PHE A 443 6.94 -2.70 -11.93
C PHE A 443 6.70 -1.39 -12.70
N GLY A 444 6.11 -1.45 -13.90
CA GLY A 444 5.74 -0.29 -14.71
C GLY A 444 6.91 0.41 -15.43
N LEU A 445 8.05 -0.27 -15.59
CA LEU A 445 9.20 0.18 -16.37
C LEU A 445 9.19 -0.41 -17.80
N LYS A 446 10.05 0.12 -18.67
CA LYS A 446 10.27 -0.44 -20.01
C LYS A 446 11.29 -1.58 -20.00
N SER A 447 11.00 -2.63 -20.77
CA SER A 447 11.94 -3.70 -21.11
C SER A 447 12.73 -3.42 -22.40
N SER A 448 12.32 -2.43 -23.21
CA SER A 448 13.03 -2.02 -24.42
C SER A 448 14.27 -1.18 -24.09
N GLY A 449 15.46 -1.62 -24.52
CA GLY A 449 16.73 -0.89 -24.35
C GLY A 449 16.84 0.45 -25.10
N PHE A 450 15.76 0.95 -25.72
CA PHE A 450 15.71 2.24 -26.40
C PHE A 450 14.47 3.02 -25.99
N HIS A 451 14.61 4.34 -25.83
CA HIS A 451 13.50 5.29 -25.74
C HIS A 451 13.47 6.21 -26.96
N LYS A 452 12.36 6.19 -27.70
CA LYS A 452 12.13 7.09 -28.84
C LYS A 452 11.39 8.34 -28.35
N GLY A 453 12.15 9.38 -28.00
CA GLY A 453 11.62 10.68 -27.56
C GLY A 453 11.21 11.60 -28.72
N THR A 454 10.64 12.76 -28.39
CA THR A 454 10.40 13.85 -29.34
C THR A 454 11.71 14.42 -29.87
N SER A 455 12.74 14.49 -29.03
CA SER A 455 14.06 14.99 -29.39
C SER A 455 14.98 13.86 -29.90
N GLY A 456 14.41 12.78 -30.44
CA GLY A 456 15.14 11.63 -31.02
C GLY A 456 15.36 10.46 -30.06
N THR A 457 16.06 9.42 -30.52
CA THR A 457 16.21 8.15 -29.79
C THR A 457 17.37 8.17 -28.78
N SER A 458 17.11 7.72 -27.55
CA SER A 458 18.11 7.43 -26.53
C SER A 458 18.29 5.93 -26.35
N LEU A 459 19.53 5.43 -26.25
CA LEU A 459 19.83 4.10 -25.70
C LEU A 459 19.66 4.12 -24.18
N LEU A 460 19.26 2.99 -23.59
CA LEU A 460 19.18 2.76 -22.15
C LEU A 460 20.05 1.54 -21.82
N LEU A 461 21.07 1.70 -20.95
CA LEU A 461 21.90 0.57 -20.55
C LEU A 461 21.19 -0.33 -19.53
N ALA A 462 21.44 -1.63 -19.63
CA ALA A 462 20.96 -2.63 -18.69
C ALA A 462 21.91 -2.73 -17.47
N SER A 463 21.34 -2.99 -16.30
CA SER A 463 22.07 -3.20 -15.05
C SER A 463 22.16 -4.69 -14.73
N GLU A 464 23.33 -5.16 -14.29
CA GLU A 464 23.54 -6.52 -13.79
C GLU A 464 22.65 -6.85 -12.57
N ARG A 465 22.20 -5.81 -11.83
CA ARG A 465 21.21 -5.94 -10.74
C ARG A 465 19.76 -5.96 -11.23
N GLY A 466 19.52 -6.04 -12.54
CA GLY A 466 18.20 -6.01 -13.17
C GLY A 466 17.55 -4.63 -13.28
N PHE A 467 17.89 -3.72 -12.36
CA PHE A 467 17.39 -2.35 -12.29
C PHE A 467 18.56 -1.36 -12.18
N THR A 468 18.45 -0.24 -12.87
CA THR A 468 19.41 0.88 -12.79
C THR A 468 19.15 1.73 -11.54
N GLU A 469 20.14 2.48 -11.05
CA GLU A 469 19.94 3.31 -9.85
C GLU A 469 18.90 4.41 -10.06
N TRP A 470 18.77 4.95 -11.28
CA TRP A 470 17.74 5.96 -11.58
C TRP A 470 16.33 5.36 -11.69
N GLU A 471 16.19 4.08 -12.09
CA GLU A 471 14.92 3.37 -12.02
C GLU A 471 14.51 3.08 -10.57
N LEU A 472 15.45 2.66 -9.73
CA LEU A 472 15.22 2.45 -8.30
C LEU A 472 14.80 3.76 -7.61
N ASP A 473 15.45 4.88 -7.91
CA ASP A 473 15.06 6.22 -7.44
C ASP A 473 13.61 6.56 -7.83
N VAL A 474 13.20 6.27 -9.08
CA VAL A 474 11.83 6.50 -9.56
C VAL A 474 10.82 5.62 -8.83
N LEU A 475 11.10 4.32 -8.72
CA LEU A 475 10.23 3.35 -8.04
C LEU A 475 10.07 3.71 -6.56
N ALA A 476 11.17 3.98 -5.86
CA ALA A 476 11.18 4.38 -4.45
C ALA A 476 10.34 5.66 -4.21
N ARG A 477 10.56 6.72 -4.99
CA ARG A 477 9.80 7.99 -4.84
C ARG A 477 8.30 7.80 -5.04
N LYS A 478 7.88 7.12 -6.10
CA LYS A 478 6.47 6.90 -6.44
C LYS A 478 5.78 5.92 -5.47
N HIS A 479 6.43 4.79 -5.15
CA HIS A 479 5.91 3.82 -4.18
C HIS A 479 5.74 4.45 -2.80
N ALA A 480 6.68 5.29 -2.37
CA ALA A 480 6.59 5.98 -1.10
C ALA A 480 5.39 6.93 -1.00
N CYS A 481 5.11 7.73 -2.04
CA CYS A 481 3.88 8.54 -2.03
C CYS A 481 2.62 7.66 -2.05
N TYR A 482 2.58 6.61 -2.89
CA TYR A 482 1.44 5.71 -2.95
C TYR A 482 1.15 5.08 -1.58
N ASN A 483 2.16 4.55 -0.89
CA ASN A 483 2.00 3.97 0.43
C ASN A 483 1.52 4.97 1.49
N LEU A 484 2.02 6.21 1.47
CA LEU A 484 1.58 7.24 2.41
C LEU A 484 0.15 7.71 2.11
N ARG A 485 -0.27 7.76 0.84
CA ARG A 485 -1.67 8.00 0.46
C ARG A 485 -2.60 6.89 0.95
N GLN A 486 -2.23 5.61 0.77
CA GLN A 486 -3.00 4.50 1.33
C GLN A 486 -3.02 4.54 2.86
N CYS A 487 -1.89 4.77 3.52
CA CYS A 487 -1.78 4.96 4.96
C CYS A 487 -2.73 6.05 5.48
N GLY A 488 -2.78 7.22 4.83
CA GLY A 488 -3.70 8.30 5.16
C GLY A 488 -5.17 7.90 5.01
N ALA A 489 -5.53 7.28 3.88
CA ALA A 489 -6.88 6.80 3.61
C ALA A 489 -7.35 5.72 4.60
N THR A 490 -6.49 4.76 4.94
CA THR A 490 -6.79 3.68 5.89
C THR A 490 -6.90 4.19 7.32
N LEU A 491 -5.97 5.03 7.79
CA LEU A 491 -6.08 5.67 9.11
C LEU A 491 -7.29 6.61 9.21
N GLY A 492 -7.59 7.39 8.16
CA GLY A 492 -8.78 8.23 8.08
C GLY A 492 -10.08 7.43 8.03
N SER A 493 -10.05 6.21 7.52
CA SER A 493 -11.19 5.28 7.55
C SER A 493 -11.36 4.63 8.93
N LEU A 494 -10.27 4.23 9.58
CA LEU A 494 -10.27 3.79 10.98
C LEU A 494 -10.79 4.88 11.91
N SER A 495 -10.32 6.12 11.75
CA SER A 495 -10.76 7.30 12.49
C SER A 495 -12.29 7.46 12.43
N ARG A 496 -12.85 7.46 11.22
CA ARG A 496 -14.31 7.59 10.99
C ARG A 496 -15.09 6.39 11.56
N LEU A 497 -14.57 5.17 11.44
CA LEU A 497 -15.21 3.95 11.95
C LEU A 497 -15.28 3.94 13.49
N VAL A 498 -14.20 4.33 14.17
CA VAL A 498 -14.16 4.38 15.64
C VAL A 498 -15.02 5.51 16.21
N GLN A 499 -15.12 6.63 15.48
CA GLN A 499 -16.02 7.74 15.83
C GLN A 499 -17.51 7.39 15.61
N SER A 500 -17.85 6.69 14.52
CA SER A 500 -19.24 6.29 14.22
C SER A 500 -19.75 5.13 15.08
N LEU A 501 -18.87 4.37 15.74
CA LEU A 501 -19.22 3.25 16.61
C LEU A 501 -18.75 3.43 18.08
N PRO A 502 -19.49 4.21 18.91
CA PRO A 502 -19.17 4.45 20.33
C PRO A 502 -19.16 3.22 21.26
N ARG A 503 -19.41 2.00 20.75
CA ARG A 503 -19.29 0.72 21.51
C ARG A 503 -18.35 -0.32 20.88
N MET A 504 -17.67 0.02 19.77
CA MET A 504 -16.64 -0.83 19.13
C MET A 504 -15.42 -1.04 20.05
N ILE A 505 -14.86 -2.26 20.12
CA ILE A 505 -13.74 -2.59 21.01
C ILE A 505 -12.41 -2.24 20.35
N ILE A 506 -11.64 -1.31 20.94
CA ILE A 506 -10.32 -0.89 20.46
C ILE A 506 -9.26 -1.27 21.51
N LYS A 507 -8.44 -2.27 21.20
CA LYS A 507 -7.30 -2.71 22.01
C LYS A 507 -6.13 -1.70 21.94
N ASP A 508 -5.27 -1.72 22.96
CA ASP A 508 -4.01 -0.96 23.02
C ASP A 508 -3.04 -1.29 21.88
N GLU A 509 -3.13 -2.50 21.33
CA GLU A 509 -2.37 -2.96 20.17
C GLU A 509 -2.68 -2.11 18.92
N ILE A 510 -3.96 -1.87 18.65
CA ILE A 510 -4.42 -0.98 17.57
C ILE A 510 -3.94 0.46 17.82
N GLY A 511 -4.01 0.93 19.06
CA GLY A 511 -3.50 2.26 19.44
C GLY A 511 -2.00 2.41 19.21
N LYS A 512 -1.21 1.39 19.52
CA LYS A 512 0.24 1.33 19.24
C LYS A 512 0.52 1.28 17.74
N GLN A 513 -0.16 0.42 16.99
CA GLN A 513 -0.03 0.31 15.53
C GLN A 513 -0.33 1.66 14.84
N VAL A 514 -1.44 2.32 15.19
CA VAL A 514 -1.78 3.67 14.70
C VAL A 514 -0.70 4.70 15.07
N LYS A 515 -0.19 4.70 16.31
CA LYS A 515 0.88 5.62 16.72
C LYS A 515 2.17 5.39 15.94
N PHE A 516 2.63 4.15 15.83
CA PHE A 516 3.84 3.81 15.09
C PHE A 516 3.70 4.04 13.58
N SER A 517 2.50 3.85 13.01
CA SER A 517 2.17 4.21 11.63
C SER A 517 2.34 5.70 11.39
N LEU A 518 1.79 6.56 12.27
CA LEU A 518 1.94 8.02 12.21
C LEU A 518 3.40 8.47 12.38
N GLU A 519 4.17 7.79 13.23
CA GLU A 519 5.60 8.06 13.43
C GLU A 519 6.43 7.67 12.19
N ALA A 520 6.17 6.50 11.61
CA ALA A 520 6.79 6.06 10.36
C ALA A 520 6.41 6.94 9.16
N ALA A 521 5.17 7.44 9.10
CA ALA A 521 4.72 8.38 8.06
C ALA A 521 5.45 9.73 8.15
N LYS A 522 5.62 10.26 9.37
CA LYS A 522 6.41 11.49 9.62
C LYS A 522 7.90 11.28 9.31
N LEU A 523 8.46 10.11 9.59
CA LEU A 523 9.83 9.75 9.19
C LEU A 523 9.98 9.66 7.67
N ALA A 524 9.02 9.06 6.96
CA ALA A 524 9.02 9.01 5.50
C ALA A 524 8.97 10.41 4.87
N GLN A 525 8.13 11.31 5.40
CA GLN A 525 8.09 12.73 5.01
C GLN A 525 9.45 13.42 5.20
N SER A 526 10.09 13.23 6.36
CA SER A 526 11.40 13.84 6.66
C SER A 526 12.53 13.29 5.77
N ASN A 527 12.51 11.99 5.46
CA ASN A 527 13.44 11.36 4.53
C ASN A 527 13.20 11.87 3.09
N ALA A 528 11.95 12.04 2.67
CA ALA A 528 11.60 12.61 1.37
C ALA A 528 12.10 14.06 1.21
N SER A 529 11.89 14.92 2.20
CA SER A 529 12.37 16.32 2.16
C SER A 529 13.90 16.46 2.21
N GLN A 530 14.62 15.42 2.65
CA GLN A 530 16.07 15.31 2.58
C GLN A 530 16.58 14.64 1.28
N GLY A 531 15.69 14.24 0.38
CA GLY A 531 16.05 13.49 -0.83
C GLY A 531 16.63 12.10 -0.54
N ILE A 532 16.23 11.46 0.56
CA ILE A 532 16.64 10.08 0.92
C ILE A 532 15.54 9.12 0.45
N TYR A 533 15.59 8.75 -0.84
CA TYR A 533 14.51 7.99 -1.49
C TYR A 533 14.30 6.61 -0.85
N ASP A 534 15.38 5.86 -0.60
CA ASP A 534 15.35 4.49 -0.05
C ASP A 534 14.73 4.44 1.35
N ALA A 535 15.21 5.31 2.25
CA ALA A 535 14.70 5.38 3.61
C ALA A 535 13.27 5.96 3.67
N SER A 536 12.84 6.73 2.67
CA SER A 536 11.43 7.13 2.50
C SER A 536 10.56 5.94 2.07
N ALA A 537 11.02 5.13 1.11
CA ALA A 537 10.34 3.91 0.68
C ALA A 537 10.18 2.88 1.83
N VAL A 538 11.24 2.60 2.59
CA VAL A 538 11.17 1.71 3.76
C VAL A 538 10.22 2.25 4.84
N SER A 539 10.31 3.54 5.17
CA SER A 539 9.48 4.15 6.23
C SER A 539 8.00 4.22 5.83
N SER A 540 7.69 4.55 4.57
CA SER A 540 6.32 4.59 4.05
C SER A 540 5.68 3.21 3.95
N ARG A 541 6.44 2.19 3.54
CA ARG A 541 6.04 0.78 3.55
C ARG A 541 5.63 0.34 4.96
N HIS A 542 6.45 0.65 5.96
CA HIS A 542 6.17 0.35 7.36
C HIS A 542 4.94 1.12 7.87
N ALA A 543 4.79 2.40 7.51
CA ALA A 543 3.62 3.20 7.86
C ALA A 543 2.30 2.61 7.33
N ARG A 544 2.27 2.19 6.05
CA ARG A 544 1.13 1.50 5.44
C ARG A 544 0.83 0.19 6.15
N SER A 545 1.81 -0.72 6.29
CA SER A 545 1.59 -2.02 6.94
C SER A 545 0.95 -1.85 8.32
N LEU A 546 1.44 -0.92 9.15
CA LEU A 546 0.90 -0.67 10.49
C LEU A 546 -0.51 -0.07 10.48
N ALA A 547 -0.88 0.73 9.47
CA ALA A 547 -2.24 1.24 9.29
C ALA A 547 -3.21 0.11 8.88
N GLU A 548 -2.77 -0.74 7.96
CA GLU A 548 -3.50 -1.91 7.46
C GLU A 548 -3.66 -2.96 8.57
N ASP A 549 -2.62 -3.22 9.37
CA ASP A 549 -2.67 -4.11 10.53
C ASP A 549 -3.64 -3.59 11.61
N ALA A 550 -3.73 -2.28 11.80
CA ALA A 550 -4.67 -1.65 12.74
C ALA A 550 -6.13 -1.72 12.25
N PHE A 551 -6.38 -1.51 10.95
CA PHE A 551 -7.71 -1.55 10.35
C PHE A 551 -8.21 -2.99 10.15
N PHE A 552 -7.36 -3.87 9.64
CA PHE A 552 -7.64 -5.31 9.50
C PHE A 552 -7.16 -6.12 10.71
N HIS A 553 -7.17 -5.52 11.91
CA HIS A 553 -6.98 -6.25 13.17
C HIS A 553 -8.23 -7.09 13.47
N PRO A 554 -8.12 -8.37 13.91
CA PRO A 554 -9.28 -9.24 14.09
C PRO A 554 -10.42 -8.64 14.92
N SER A 555 -10.16 -7.94 16.03
CA SER A 555 -11.24 -7.34 16.85
C SER A 555 -11.92 -6.10 16.24
N VAL A 556 -11.38 -5.55 15.13
CA VAL A 556 -12.03 -4.48 14.34
C VAL A 556 -13.01 -5.08 13.33
N MET A 557 -12.75 -6.30 12.84
CA MET A 557 -13.58 -6.99 11.85
C MET A 557 -14.58 -7.96 12.48
N SER A 558 -14.17 -8.73 13.50
CA SER A 558 -14.95 -9.79 14.16
C SER A 558 -15.96 -9.24 15.18
N VAL A 559 -16.56 -8.08 14.92
CA VAL A 559 -17.34 -7.35 15.92
C VAL A 559 -18.65 -8.09 16.19
N SER A 560 -18.67 -8.86 17.29
CA SER A 560 -19.92 -9.24 17.95
C SER A 560 -20.55 -7.96 18.51
N TYR A 561 -21.37 -7.29 17.70
CA TYR A 561 -21.95 -5.98 18.00
C TYR A 561 -22.88 -6.01 19.22
N TYR A 562 -22.30 -5.89 20.41
CA TYR A 562 -23.04 -5.73 21.66
C TYR A 562 -23.65 -4.33 21.71
N SER A 563 -24.80 -4.17 21.05
CA SER A 563 -25.51 -2.90 20.92
C SER A 563 -25.98 -2.37 22.28
N PHE A 564 -26.37 -1.09 22.31
CA PHE A 564 -27.07 -0.54 23.47
C PHE A 564 -28.42 -1.24 23.69
N GLU A 565 -29.10 -1.62 22.62
CA GLU A 565 -30.38 -2.33 22.65
C GLU A 565 -30.22 -3.73 23.25
N HIS A 566 -29.13 -4.44 22.95
CA HIS A 566 -28.83 -5.74 23.57
C HIS A 566 -28.54 -5.59 25.09
N ASN A 567 -27.81 -4.54 25.50
CA ASN A 567 -27.67 -4.20 26.92
C ASN A 567 -29.03 -3.96 27.59
N PHE A 568 -29.87 -3.15 26.94
CA PHE A 568 -31.19 -2.80 27.45
C PHE A 568 -32.12 -4.03 27.54
N ALA A 569 -32.10 -4.91 26.53
CA ALA A 569 -32.91 -6.13 26.48
C ALA A 569 -32.49 -7.15 27.55
N VAL A 570 -31.19 -7.34 27.78
CA VAL A 570 -30.68 -8.27 28.81
C VAL A 570 -30.94 -7.74 30.23
N TYR A 571 -30.70 -6.45 30.49
CA TYR A 571 -30.76 -5.91 31.85
C TYR A 571 -32.12 -5.38 32.29
N SER A 572 -32.97 -4.87 31.38
CA SER A 572 -34.26 -4.27 31.77
C SER A 572 -35.24 -5.24 32.46
N PRO A 573 -35.38 -6.53 32.05
CA PRO A 573 -36.27 -7.47 32.72
C PRO A 573 -36.00 -7.62 34.23
N PHE A 574 -34.74 -7.46 34.65
CA PHE A 574 -34.35 -7.50 36.06
C PHE A 574 -34.41 -6.13 36.72
N PHE A 575 -33.75 -5.11 36.13
CA PHE A 575 -33.58 -3.82 36.80
C PHE A 575 -34.81 -2.91 36.74
N LEU A 576 -35.65 -2.99 35.71
CA LEU A 576 -36.81 -2.09 35.54
C LEU A 576 -37.92 -2.39 36.57
N PRO A 577 -38.36 -3.66 36.80
CA PRO A 577 -39.34 -3.96 37.83
C PRO A 577 -38.84 -3.62 39.24
N LEU A 578 -37.57 -3.94 39.55
CA LEU A 578 -36.95 -3.61 40.84
C LEU A 578 -36.92 -2.09 41.07
N SER A 579 -36.47 -1.31 40.08
CA SER A 579 -36.46 0.16 40.14
C SER A 579 -37.87 0.71 40.39
N LEU A 580 -38.86 0.22 39.64
CA LEU A 580 -40.27 0.64 39.77
C LEU A 580 -40.82 0.36 41.17
N HIS A 581 -40.57 -0.83 41.73
CA HIS A 581 -41.01 -1.18 43.08
C HIS A 581 -40.36 -0.30 44.17
N VAL A 582 -39.05 -0.03 44.08
CA VAL A 582 -38.35 0.84 45.04
C VAL A 582 -38.86 2.29 44.94
N ILE A 583 -39.00 2.84 43.74
CA ILE A 583 -39.54 4.20 43.52
C ILE A 583 -40.97 4.31 44.05
N LEU A 584 -41.84 3.32 43.76
CA LEU A 584 -43.21 3.30 44.28
C LEU A 584 -43.26 3.18 45.81
N ALA A 585 -42.34 2.43 46.44
CA ALA A 585 -42.24 2.34 47.89
C ALA A 585 -41.85 3.69 48.51
N VAL A 586 -40.85 4.38 47.96
CA VAL A 586 -40.43 5.72 48.39
C VAL A 586 -41.57 6.73 48.23
N VAL A 587 -42.22 6.79 47.07
CA VAL A 587 -43.33 7.71 46.81
C VAL A 587 -44.52 7.44 47.75
N ARG A 588 -44.83 6.18 48.03
CA ARG A 588 -45.88 5.80 49.01
C ARG A 588 -45.51 6.22 50.43
N GLU A 589 -44.28 5.97 50.89
CA GLU A 589 -43.87 6.34 52.25
C GLU A 589 -43.69 7.86 52.43
N MET A 590 -43.23 8.58 51.41
CA MET A 590 -43.19 10.05 51.41
C MET A 590 -44.61 10.66 51.46
N LYS A 591 -45.55 10.15 50.66
CA LYS A 591 -46.97 10.57 50.73
C LYS A 591 -47.56 10.31 52.12
N ARG A 592 -47.35 9.10 52.66
CA ARG A 592 -47.77 8.70 54.01
C ARG A 592 -47.16 9.61 55.09
N TYR A 593 -45.85 9.85 55.07
CA TYR A 593 -45.18 10.71 56.05
C TYR A 593 -45.66 12.16 55.96
N LYS A 594 -45.90 12.69 54.76
CA LYS A 594 -46.48 14.04 54.56
C LYS A 594 -47.92 14.13 55.07
N GLN A 595 -48.74 13.09 54.87
CA GLN A 595 -50.09 13.00 55.44
C GLN A 595 -50.07 12.91 56.97
N GLU A 596 -49.32 11.96 57.55
CA GLU A 596 -49.26 11.75 59.00
C GLU A 596 -48.62 12.94 59.74
N THR A 597 -47.66 13.64 59.11
CA THR A 597 -47.15 14.92 59.60
C THR A 597 -48.24 15.98 59.59
N ARG A 598 -49.04 16.10 58.51
CA ARG A 598 -50.19 17.02 58.46
C ARG A 598 -51.22 16.74 59.56
N LYS A 599 -51.55 15.48 59.84
CA LYS A 599 -52.45 15.09 60.94
C LYS A 599 -51.90 15.46 62.33
N TYR A 600 -50.59 15.29 62.52
CA TYR A 600 -49.91 15.69 63.75
C TYR A 600 -49.82 17.21 63.91
N THR A 601 -49.58 17.97 62.83
CA THR A 601 -49.60 19.44 62.89
C THR A 601 -51.01 19.99 63.08
N ALA A 602 -52.04 19.36 62.49
CA ALA A 602 -53.44 19.72 62.72
C ALA A 602 -53.85 19.51 64.18
N TRP A 603 -53.49 18.36 64.77
CA TRP A 603 -53.69 18.12 66.20
C TRP A 603 -52.90 19.10 67.08
N LYS A 604 -51.64 19.42 66.72
CA LYS A 604 -50.83 20.41 67.45
C LYS A 604 -51.39 21.84 67.35
N ALA A 605 -52.02 22.19 66.23
CA ALA A 605 -52.73 23.46 66.05
C ALA A 605 -54.02 23.49 66.90
N ALA A 606 -54.86 22.47 66.81
CA ALA A 606 -56.09 22.32 67.61
C ALA A 606 -55.85 22.18 69.14
N ARG A 607 -54.59 22.00 69.57
CA ARG A 607 -54.17 22.01 70.98
C ARG A 607 -53.40 23.27 71.40
N LYS A 608 -53.27 24.28 70.53
CA LYS A 608 -52.95 25.64 70.97
C LYS A 608 -54.28 26.34 71.31
N PRO A 609 -54.50 26.81 72.56
CA PRO A 609 -55.50 27.84 72.78
C PRO A 609 -55.05 29.13 72.09
N GLU A 610 -56.01 29.90 71.58
CA GLU A 610 -55.79 31.31 71.25
C GLU A 610 -56.03 32.13 72.52
N PHE A 611 -54.95 32.22 73.33
CA PHE A 611 -54.88 32.80 74.68
C PHE A 611 -55.73 32.09 75.74
#